data_AF-A0AAV1N9D9-F1
#
_entry.id   AF-A0AAV1N9D9-F1
#
_cell.length_a   1.000
_cell.length_b   1.000
_cell.length_c   1.000
_cell.angle_alpha   90.00
_cell.angle_beta   90.00
_cell.angle_gamma   90.00
#
_symmetry.space_group_name_H-M   'P 1'
#
loop_
_entity.id
_entity.type
_entity.pdbx_description
1 polymer ?
#
loop_
_entity_poly.entity_id
_entity_poly.type
_entity_poly.pdbx_seq_one_letter_code
_entity_poly.pdbx_strand_id
1 'polypeptide(L)'
;MNILLISSLLDVLKVSVFVWPKGSTIYLGEWVLLRCAVESNSSNVLRYSWLRPKTQAAQTPNPRHLVSGDSYSITVVTREDADSYQCQVESRSSNTTTKVLSEPVTLSVSELPPPSLTLTPNTRQMFRGEHFTVRCPQTNSSGWILKYLPQGRRAKTKDFPPDMCSPRWGPDGCIFTASNRSTGLYWCVGAEGRSNAVNIIVSYGAIILKTPAFPVPEGGNVVLSCQYLKENKSNTTFFKNGEEIGTLSSKGVTEMTIENVTKADEGFYKCVAKDRKMESPESWLSVAPEQGNSTSTYGTAPSIQGSWKWIIVSCVIVLLFLTLLAVWLVCHYRYQMFCTRSCWPLSKEDIPAVALPAIKQDVTEVQWDVSWMEMSNLLDKHLYPGLTE
;
A
#
# COMPACT_ATOMS: atom_id res chain seq x y z
N MET A 1 -7.06 21.65 55.65
CA MET A 1 -6.48 20.68 54.70
C MET A 1 -6.81 21.16 53.30
N ASN A 2 -5.91 21.91 52.65
CA ASN A 2 -6.04 22.28 51.23
C ASN A 2 -4.85 21.69 50.49
N ILE A 3 -5.12 20.87 49.47
CA ILE A 3 -4.08 20.25 48.65
C ILE A 3 -3.66 21.27 47.60
N LEU A 4 -2.41 21.71 47.66
CA LEU A 4 -1.81 22.48 46.57
C LEU A 4 -1.68 21.57 45.36
N LEU A 5 -2.40 21.89 44.28
CA LEU A 5 -2.17 21.32 42.96
C LEU A 5 -0.82 21.82 42.44
N ILE A 6 0.26 21.15 42.84
CA ILE A 6 1.57 21.31 42.22
C ILE A 6 1.47 20.74 40.82
N SER A 7 1.16 21.60 39.85
CA SER A 7 1.25 21.29 38.42
C SER A 7 2.73 21.12 38.06
N SER A 8 3.23 19.90 38.21
CA SER A 8 4.57 19.52 37.77
C SER A 8 4.66 19.63 36.25
N LEU A 9 5.21 20.75 35.78
CA LEU A 9 5.74 20.90 34.42
C LEU A 9 6.92 19.93 34.24
N LEU A 10 6.58 18.69 33.96
CA LEU A 10 7.44 17.79 33.21
C LEU A 10 7.45 18.29 31.76
N ASP A 11 8.63 18.57 31.22
CA ASP A 11 8.78 18.85 29.78
C ASP A 11 8.39 17.60 28.98
N VAL A 12 7.12 17.55 28.56
CA VAL A 12 6.60 16.46 27.73
C VAL A 12 7.27 16.54 26.37
N LEU A 13 8.22 15.65 26.13
CA LEU A 13 8.99 15.53 24.88
C LEU A 13 8.05 15.41 23.69
N LYS A 14 7.84 16.51 22.96
CA LYS A 14 6.84 16.61 21.90
C LYS A 14 7.36 15.98 20.60
N VAL A 15 6.62 14.99 20.11
CA VAL A 15 6.92 14.25 18.88
C VAL A 15 5.89 14.58 17.81
N SER A 16 6.35 14.94 16.61
CA SER A 16 5.51 15.28 15.47
C SER A 16 5.92 14.50 14.23
N VAL A 17 4.96 14.19 13.35
CA VAL A 17 5.21 13.58 12.04
C VAL A 17 4.89 14.57 10.95
N PHE A 18 5.84 14.79 10.05
CA PHE A 18 5.72 15.67 8.90
C PHE A 18 5.71 14.86 7.61
N VAL A 19 4.66 15.01 6.79
CA VAL A 19 4.54 14.39 5.46
C VAL A 19 5.05 15.35 4.36
N TRP A 20 5.68 14.81 3.33
CA TRP A 20 5.99 15.45 2.04
C TRP A 20 5.63 14.51 0.88
N PRO A 21 5.24 15.02 -0.31
CA PRO A 21 5.11 16.44 -0.68
C PRO A 21 4.04 17.17 0.15
N LYS A 22 4.21 18.48 0.37
CA LYS A 22 3.32 19.24 1.28
C LYS A 22 1.98 19.54 0.59
N GLY A 23 0.91 18.98 1.14
CA GLY A 23 -0.49 19.21 0.75
C GLY A 23 -1.43 18.31 1.57
N SER A 24 -2.74 18.45 1.37
CA SER A 24 -3.77 17.57 1.95
C SER A 24 -3.88 16.20 1.28
N THR A 25 -3.26 16.04 0.11
CA THR A 25 -3.60 14.98 -0.83
C THR A 25 -2.34 14.50 -1.54
N ILE A 26 -2.17 13.18 -1.55
CA ILE A 26 -1.16 12.42 -2.28
C ILE A 26 -1.82 11.77 -3.49
N TYR A 27 -1.12 11.59 -4.60
CA TYR A 27 -1.62 10.96 -5.81
C TYR A 27 -1.02 9.57 -6.02
N LEU A 28 -1.74 8.68 -6.71
CA LEU A 28 -1.21 7.38 -7.10
C LEU A 28 0.09 7.53 -7.92
N GLY A 29 1.06 6.67 -7.64
CA GLY A 29 2.35 6.68 -8.34
C GLY A 29 3.43 7.59 -7.73
N GLU A 30 3.08 8.45 -6.77
CA GLU A 30 4.03 9.41 -6.17
C GLU A 30 5.02 8.78 -5.18
N TRP A 31 6.16 9.47 -4.99
CA TRP A 31 7.08 9.23 -3.89
C TRP A 31 6.68 10.08 -2.67
N VAL A 32 6.58 9.47 -1.49
CA VAL A 32 6.21 10.13 -0.23
C VAL A 32 7.29 9.95 0.83
N LEU A 33 7.50 10.99 1.65
CA LEU A 33 8.30 10.93 2.86
C LEU A 33 7.49 11.38 4.08
N LEU A 34 7.47 10.55 5.10
CA LEU A 34 7.12 10.93 6.47
C LEU A 34 8.44 11.07 7.26
N ARG A 35 8.62 12.17 7.99
CA ARG A 35 9.72 12.31 8.97
C ARG A 35 9.17 12.61 10.35
N CYS A 36 9.69 11.86 11.32
CA CYS A 36 9.48 12.06 12.73
C CYS A 36 10.45 13.14 13.25
N ALA A 37 9.91 14.13 13.95
CA ALA A 37 10.67 15.24 14.54
C ALA A 37 10.38 15.33 16.03
N VAL A 38 11.45 15.52 16.81
CA VAL A 38 11.40 15.66 18.27
C VAL A 38 11.74 17.09 18.64
N GLU A 39 10.83 17.78 19.32
CA GLU A 39 10.96 19.17 19.72
C GLU A 39 11.57 19.24 21.12
N SER A 40 12.88 18.97 21.21
CA SER A 40 13.66 19.03 22.46
C SER A 40 15.12 19.41 22.23
N ASN A 41 15.71 20.13 23.18
CA ASN A 41 17.15 20.41 23.25
C ASN A 41 17.98 19.20 23.74
N SER A 42 17.36 18.20 24.38
CA SER A 42 18.04 16.99 24.85
C SER A 42 18.06 15.91 23.77
N SER A 43 19.20 15.75 23.09
CA SER A 43 19.37 14.88 21.91
C SER A 43 19.44 13.37 22.22
N ASN A 44 18.79 12.90 23.29
CA ASN A 44 18.91 11.55 23.82
C ASN A 44 17.93 10.54 23.20
N VAL A 45 17.69 10.62 21.88
CA VAL A 45 16.85 9.65 21.18
C VAL A 45 17.64 8.37 20.95
N LEU A 46 17.15 7.26 21.49
CA LEU A 46 17.75 5.93 21.34
C LEU A 46 17.25 5.26 20.05
N ARG A 47 15.94 5.25 19.83
CA ARG A 47 15.29 4.50 18.75
C ARG A 47 14.06 5.23 18.22
N TYR A 48 13.89 5.15 16.91
CA TYR A 48 12.63 5.46 16.23
C TYR A 48 11.95 4.16 15.84
N SER A 49 10.62 4.15 15.93
CA SER A 49 9.76 3.02 15.55
C SER A 49 8.52 3.57 14.87
N TRP A 50 8.15 3.01 13.73
CA TRP A 50 6.99 3.47 12.95
C TRP A 50 5.84 2.50 13.10
N LEU A 51 4.65 3.04 13.34
CA LEU A 51 3.41 2.31 13.59
C LEU A 51 2.41 2.64 12.48
N ARG A 52 1.85 1.61 11.86
CA ARG A 52 0.78 1.66 10.86
C ARG A 52 -0.18 0.49 11.15
N PRO A 53 -1.50 0.72 11.29
CA PRO A 53 -2.44 -0.33 11.71
C PRO A 53 -2.43 -1.57 10.81
N LYS A 54 -2.59 -1.40 9.49
CA LYS A 54 -2.74 -2.53 8.55
C LYS A 54 -1.53 -3.47 8.52
N THR A 55 -0.32 -2.95 8.74
CA THR A 55 0.91 -3.75 8.69
C THR A 55 1.13 -4.69 9.88
N GLN A 56 0.34 -4.61 10.95
CA GLN A 56 0.43 -5.62 12.03
C GLN A 56 -0.08 -7.01 11.60
N ALA A 57 -0.80 -7.11 10.48
CA ALA A 57 -1.27 -8.38 9.90
C ALA A 57 -0.41 -8.90 8.72
N ALA A 58 0.57 -8.13 8.24
CA ALA A 58 1.37 -8.48 7.06
C ALA A 58 2.75 -9.05 7.47
N GLN A 59 2.96 -10.36 7.23
CA GLN A 59 4.19 -11.05 7.65
C GLN A 59 5.43 -10.72 6.79
N THR A 60 5.27 -10.08 5.63
CA THR A 60 6.36 -9.69 4.73
C THR A 60 6.52 -8.16 4.66
N PRO A 61 7.74 -7.61 4.79
CA PRO A 61 8.00 -6.20 4.53
C PRO A 61 7.74 -5.88 3.05
N ASN A 62 6.77 -5.01 2.77
CA ASN A 62 6.50 -4.55 1.41
C ASN A 62 7.70 -3.70 0.92
N PRO A 63 8.39 -4.06 -0.18
CA PRO A 63 9.64 -3.43 -0.58
C PRO A 63 9.48 -1.95 -0.96
N ARG A 64 8.27 -1.48 -1.32
CA ARG A 64 7.99 -0.06 -1.56
C ARG A 64 8.19 0.82 -0.31
N HIS A 65 8.20 0.23 0.89
CA HIS A 65 8.23 0.93 2.18
C HIS A 65 9.62 0.90 2.81
N LEU A 66 10.43 1.92 2.51
CA LEU A 66 11.77 2.07 3.06
C LEU A 66 11.73 2.86 4.37
N VAL A 67 12.11 2.20 5.48
CA VAL A 67 12.15 2.79 6.83
C VAL A 67 13.59 2.95 7.30
N SER A 68 13.98 4.16 7.70
CA SER A 68 15.34 4.48 8.15
C SER A 68 15.31 5.47 9.31
N GLY A 69 15.14 4.93 10.53
CA GLY A 69 15.15 5.72 11.77
C GLY A 69 14.07 6.81 11.78
N ASP A 70 14.51 8.07 11.75
CA ASP A 70 13.64 9.25 11.78
C ASP A 70 12.72 9.39 10.54
N SER A 71 12.97 8.61 9.49
CA SER A 71 12.34 8.78 8.17
C SER A 71 11.68 7.48 7.71
N TYR A 72 10.46 7.58 7.17
CA TYR A 72 9.69 6.51 6.52
C TYR A 72 9.30 6.99 5.13
N SER A 73 9.71 6.30 4.07
CA SER A 73 9.43 6.69 2.69
C SER A 73 8.72 5.58 1.93
N ILE A 74 7.72 5.98 1.13
CA ILE A 74 6.99 5.10 0.22
C ILE A 74 7.47 5.47 -1.18
N THR A 75 8.09 4.53 -1.90
CA THR A 75 8.73 4.84 -3.18
C THR A 75 7.74 5.17 -4.29
N VAL A 76 6.60 4.49 -4.27
CA VAL A 76 5.46 4.62 -5.19
C VAL A 76 4.19 4.31 -4.42
N VAL A 77 3.31 5.29 -4.27
CA VAL A 77 2.06 5.18 -3.48
C VAL A 77 0.96 4.44 -4.24
N THR A 78 0.30 3.51 -3.55
CA THR A 78 -0.89 2.78 -4.03
C THR A 78 -2.12 3.08 -3.15
N ARG A 79 -3.28 2.52 -3.51
CA ARG A 79 -4.53 2.63 -2.73
C ARG A 79 -4.41 2.03 -1.31
N GLU A 80 -3.53 1.04 -1.10
CA GLU A 80 -3.42 0.34 0.19
C GLU A 80 -2.76 1.24 1.27
N ASP A 81 -1.93 2.18 0.81
CA ASP A 81 -1.13 3.12 1.61
C ASP A 81 -1.96 4.26 2.22
N ALA A 82 -3.23 4.39 1.83
CA ALA A 82 -4.19 5.26 2.50
C ALA A 82 -4.48 4.73 3.92
N ASP A 83 -3.73 5.21 4.90
CA ASP A 83 -3.68 4.66 6.26
C ASP A 83 -3.26 5.72 7.29
N SER A 84 -3.32 5.38 8.58
CA SER A 84 -2.81 6.20 9.67
C SER A 84 -1.36 5.84 10.01
N TYR A 85 -0.49 6.85 10.10
CA TYR A 85 0.93 6.67 10.41
C TYR A 85 1.29 7.39 11.71
N GLN A 86 1.96 6.69 12.62
CA GLN A 86 2.47 7.22 13.88
C GLN A 86 3.98 6.94 14.02
N CYS A 87 4.70 7.84 14.67
CA CYS A 87 6.07 7.62 15.10
C CYS A 87 6.11 7.43 16.62
N GLN A 88 6.63 6.30 17.07
CA GLN A 88 7.02 6.07 18.46
C GLN A 88 8.53 6.34 18.60
N VAL A 89 8.89 7.27 19.49
CA VAL A 89 10.26 7.61 19.86
C VAL A 89 10.58 7.02 21.22
N GLU A 90 11.69 6.30 21.32
CA GLU A 90 12.28 5.84 22.57
C GLU A 90 13.44 6.76 22.94
N SER A 91 13.34 7.46 24.08
CA SER A 91 14.31 8.47 24.51
C SER A 91 14.76 8.26 25.96
N ARG A 92 16.01 8.62 26.26
CA ARG A 92 16.59 8.49 27.60
C ARG A 92 16.62 9.84 28.33
N SER A 93 15.69 10.01 29.27
CA SER A 93 15.70 11.15 30.20
C SER A 93 16.35 10.70 31.52
N SER A 94 17.55 11.20 31.79
CA SER A 94 18.44 10.76 32.88
C SER A 94 18.57 9.22 32.99
N ASN A 95 17.95 8.62 34.00
CA ASN A 95 17.97 7.18 34.27
C ASN A 95 16.72 6.44 33.78
N THR A 96 15.74 7.14 33.19
CA THR A 96 14.50 6.54 32.69
C THR A 96 14.45 6.51 31.15
N THR A 97 14.08 5.36 30.60
CA THR A 97 13.72 5.24 29.18
C THR A 97 12.23 5.54 29.04
N THR A 98 11.91 6.58 28.28
CA THR A 98 10.52 6.98 27.97
C THR A 98 10.19 6.61 26.53
N LYS A 99 8.94 6.18 26.30
CA LYS A 99 8.38 5.95 24.98
C LYS A 99 7.27 6.95 24.75
N VAL A 100 7.39 7.75 23.69
CA VAL A 100 6.42 8.79 23.33
C VAL A 100 5.95 8.53 21.90
N LEU A 101 4.63 8.50 21.70
CA LEU A 101 4.03 8.44 20.37
C LEU A 101 3.74 9.85 19.88
N SER A 102 3.92 10.07 18.58
CA SER A 102 3.36 11.22 17.89
C SER A 102 1.84 11.12 17.81
N GLU A 103 1.19 12.26 17.57
CA GLU A 103 -0.15 12.26 17.01
C GLU A 103 -0.17 11.46 15.68
N PRO A 104 -1.30 10.78 15.36
CA PRO A 104 -1.46 10.09 14.08
C PRO A 104 -1.56 11.07 12.92
N VAL A 105 -0.91 10.75 11.80
CA VAL A 105 -1.08 11.46 10.53
C VAL A 105 -1.67 10.51 9.49
N THR A 106 -2.89 10.81 9.04
CA THR A 106 -3.58 10.07 8.00
C THR A 106 -3.04 10.45 6.62
N LEU A 107 -2.70 9.46 5.81
CA LEU A 107 -2.29 9.65 4.42
C LEU A 107 -3.51 9.55 3.50
N SER A 108 -3.96 10.67 2.92
CA SER A 108 -5.07 10.69 1.96
C SER A 108 -4.56 10.54 0.52
N VAL A 109 -4.88 9.41 -0.10
CA VAL A 109 -4.51 9.08 -1.50
C VAL A 109 -5.68 9.41 -2.43
N SER A 110 -5.38 10.07 -3.54
CA SER A 110 -6.33 10.44 -4.61
C SER A 110 -5.98 9.73 -5.92
N GLU A 111 -7.04 9.39 -6.65
CA GLU A 111 -7.00 8.72 -7.95
C GLU A 111 -7.22 9.71 -9.12
N LEU A 112 -7.61 10.95 -8.81
CA LEU A 112 -7.74 12.01 -9.80
C LEU A 112 -6.36 12.42 -10.32
N PRO A 113 -6.16 12.59 -11.63
CA PRO A 113 -4.88 12.98 -12.18
C PRO A 113 -4.48 14.38 -11.70
N PRO A 114 -3.29 14.56 -11.08
CA PRO A 114 -2.81 15.88 -10.71
C PRO A 114 -2.33 16.67 -11.93
N PRO A 115 -2.23 18.01 -11.81
CA PRO A 115 -1.37 18.81 -12.68
C PRO A 115 0.04 18.18 -12.74
N SER A 116 0.61 18.00 -13.93
CA SER A 116 1.87 17.28 -14.08
C SER A 116 3.07 18.23 -14.21
N LEU A 117 4.06 18.09 -13.33
CA LEU A 117 5.39 18.66 -13.55
C LEU A 117 6.10 17.88 -14.67
N THR A 118 6.90 18.55 -15.47
CA THR A 118 7.73 17.90 -16.51
C THR A 118 9.20 17.89 -16.07
N LEU A 119 9.86 16.74 -16.23
CA LEU A 119 11.28 16.56 -15.98
C LEU A 119 12.02 16.28 -17.30
N THR A 120 13.09 17.03 -17.58
CA THR A 120 13.89 16.88 -18.80
C THR A 120 15.38 16.75 -18.44
N PRO A 121 16.06 15.64 -18.76
CA PRO A 121 15.53 14.39 -19.33
C PRO A 121 14.55 13.67 -18.40
N ASN A 122 13.65 12.85 -18.95
CA ASN A 122 12.63 12.10 -18.21
C ASN A 122 13.26 10.91 -17.44
N THR A 123 14.04 11.18 -16.38
CA THR A 123 14.63 10.10 -15.58
C THR A 123 14.89 10.47 -14.11
N ARG A 124 14.78 9.46 -13.22
CA ARG A 124 14.99 9.59 -11.76
C ARG A 124 16.47 9.62 -11.35
N GLN A 125 17.37 9.09 -12.19
CA GLN A 125 18.81 9.00 -11.90
C GLN A 125 19.65 9.75 -12.93
N MET A 126 20.71 10.42 -12.46
CA MET A 126 21.64 11.21 -13.27
C MET A 126 23.01 11.26 -12.61
N PHE A 127 24.07 11.49 -13.38
CA PHE A 127 25.42 11.67 -12.84
C PHE A 127 25.64 13.10 -12.35
N ARG A 128 26.49 13.26 -11.33
CA ARG A 128 27.05 14.56 -10.92
C ARG A 128 27.60 15.29 -12.15
N GLY A 129 27.14 16.52 -12.37
CA GLY A 129 27.54 17.38 -13.49
C GLY A 129 26.64 17.32 -14.73
N GLU A 130 25.75 16.33 -14.87
CA GLU A 130 24.68 16.39 -15.88
C GLU A 130 23.72 17.57 -15.57
N HIS A 131 23.02 18.05 -16.60
CA HIS A 131 22.00 19.09 -16.46
C HIS A 131 20.59 18.50 -16.53
N PHE A 132 19.68 19.04 -15.72
CA PHE A 132 18.25 18.70 -15.78
C PHE A 132 17.38 19.94 -15.60
N THR A 133 16.19 19.91 -16.18
CA THR A 133 15.18 20.97 -16.09
C THR A 133 13.93 20.42 -15.42
N VAL A 134 13.43 21.13 -14.40
CA VAL A 134 12.10 20.89 -13.81
C VAL A 134 11.17 22.00 -14.28
N ARG A 135 10.05 21.64 -14.91
CA ARG A 135 9.00 22.58 -15.33
C ARG A 135 7.74 22.32 -14.52
N CYS A 136 7.11 23.38 -14.02
CA CYS A 136 5.78 23.29 -13.42
C CYS A 136 4.68 23.22 -14.49
N PRO A 137 3.45 22.83 -14.13
CA PRO A 137 2.30 22.87 -15.04
C PRO A 137 2.13 24.26 -15.65
N GLN A 138 1.91 24.33 -16.97
CA GLN A 138 1.64 25.59 -17.67
C GLN A 138 0.12 25.80 -17.73
N THR A 139 -0.37 26.71 -16.90
CA THR A 139 -1.80 27.02 -16.74
C THR A 139 -2.06 28.48 -17.10
N ASN A 140 -3.32 28.83 -17.39
CA ASN A 140 -3.74 30.22 -17.64
C ASN A 140 -3.57 31.14 -16.39
N SER A 141 -3.24 30.54 -15.25
CA SER A 141 -3.12 31.10 -13.91
C SER A 141 -1.63 31.20 -13.47
N SER A 142 -0.80 31.90 -14.26
CA SER A 142 0.66 31.91 -14.11
C SER A 142 1.15 32.33 -12.71
N GLY A 143 1.49 31.35 -11.87
CA GLY A 143 1.93 31.58 -10.49
C GLY A 143 2.47 30.35 -9.76
N TRP A 144 2.88 29.30 -10.48
CA TRP A 144 3.40 28.06 -9.87
C TRP A 144 4.79 28.26 -9.23
N ILE A 145 4.90 27.93 -7.95
CA ILE A 145 6.16 27.92 -7.21
C ILE A 145 6.69 26.49 -7.19
N LEU A 146 7.92 26.27 -7.69
CA LEU A 146 8.61 24.99 -7.56
C LEU A 146 9.09 24.83 -6.11
N LYS A 147 8.72 23.72 -5.48
CA LYS A 147 9.14 23.31 -4.13
C LYS A 147 10.15 22.19 -4.23
N TYR A 148 11.16 22.22 -3.37
CA TYR A 148 12.22 21.21 -3.29
C TYR A 148 12.50 20.82 -1.84
N LEU A 149 12.49 19.53 -1.53
CA LEU A 149 13.01 18.99 -0.27
C LEU A 149 14.33 18.23 -0.54
N PRO A 150 15.49 18.76 -0.12
CA PRO A 150 16.75 18.04 -0.23
C PRO A 150 16.76 16.77 0.63
N GLN A 151 17.52 15.76 0.21
CA GLN A 151 17.73 14.57 1.02
C GLN A 151 18.56 14.88 2.28
N GLY A 152 18.24 14.24 3.42
CA GLY A 152 18.97 14.35 4.69
C GLY A 152 18.15 14.89 5.87
N ARG A 153 18.57 14.58 7.10
CA ARG A 153 17.77 14.75 8.34
C ARG A 153 17.34 16.20 8.61
N ARG A 154 18.26 17.16 8.49
CA ARG A 154 18.00 18.61 8.72
C ARG A 154 17.51 19.36 7.47
N ALA A 155 17.00 18.65 6.46
CA ALA A 155 16.43 19.27 5.27
C ALA A 155 15.20 20.13 5.62
N LYS A 156 15.22 21.39 5.19
CA LYS A 156 14.04 22.25 5.10
C LYS A 156 13.60 22.31 3.64
N THR A 157 12.29 22.41 3.40
CA THR A 157 11.76 22.70 2.06
C THR A 157 12.29 24.07 1.60
N LYS A 158 12.67 24.14 0.33
CA LYS A 158 13.06 25.35 -0.38
C LYS A 158 12.01 25.68 -1.43
N ASP A 159 11.86 26.98 -1.66
CA ASP A 159 10.98 27.54 -2.66
C ASP A 159 11.82 28.14 -3.78
N PHE A 160 11.42 27.89 -5.02
CA PHE A 160 11.93 28.52 -6.23
C PHE A 160 10.73 29.18 -6.94
N PRO A 161 10.48 30.48 -6.71
CA PRO A 161 9.52 31.26 -7.49
C PRO A 161 9.93 31.30 -8.98
N PRO A 162 8.98 31.57 -9.91
CA PRO A 162 9.27 31.72 -11.33
C PRO A 162 10.46 32.66 -11.59
N ASP A 163 10.52 33.79 -10.89
CA ASP A 163 11.57 34.81 -11.05
C ASP A 163 12.98 34.31 -10.69
N MET A 164 13.08 33.30 -9.80
CA MET A 164 14.36 32.65 -9.49
C MET A 164 14.77 31.63 -10.55
N CYS A 165 13.82 31.10 -11.32
CA CYS A 165 14.06 30.30 -12.52
C CYS A 165 14.21 31.22 -13.76
N SER A 166 15.01 32.27 -13.58
CA SER A 166 15.20 33.40 -14.51
C SER A 166 15.96 33.03 -15.81
N PRO A 167 15.79 33.81 -16.90
CA PRO A 167 16.01 33.36 -18.28
C PRO A 167 17.47 33.13 -18.72
N ARG A 168 18.46 33.16 -17.82
CA ARG A 168 19.87 32.79 -18.15
C ARG A 168 20.03 31.36 -18.67
N TRP A 169 19.04 30.50 -18.44
CA TRP A 169 19.03 29.10 -18.87
C TRP A 169 17.79 28.71 -19.72
N GLY A 170 17.09 29.69 -20.30
CA GLY A 170 15.98 29.46 -21.23
C GLY A 170 14.57 29.55 -20.62
N PRO A 171 13.52 29.36 -21.43
CA PRO A 171 12.13 29.58 -21.03
C PRO A 171 11.50 28.40 -20.27
N ASP A 172 10.49 28.77 -19.46
CA ASP A 172 9.50 27.91 -18.82
C ASP A 172 10.07 26.70 -18.06
N GLY A 173 11.22 26.86 -17.39
CA GLY A 173 11.83 25.77 -16.62
C GLY A 173 12.98 26.16 -15.70
N CYS A 174 13.01 25.55 -14.52
CA CYS A 174 14.10 25.68 -13.56
C CYS A 174 15.22 24.70 -13.96
N ILE A 175 16.32 25.22 -14.51
CA ILE A 175 17.50 24.41 -14.87
C ILE A 175 18.43 24.25 -13.66
N PHE A 176 18.86 23.01 -13.43
CA PHE A 176 19.77 22.61 -12.37
C PHE A 176 21.02 21.94 -12.94
N THR A 177 22.13 22.06 -12.20
CA THR A 177 23.30 21.19 -12.39
C THR A 177 23.26 20.09 -11.34
N ALA A 178 23.47 18.84 -11.74
CA ALA A 178 23.36 17.68 -10.86
C ALA A 178 24.47 17.67 -9.80
N SER A 179 24.08 17.71 -8.53
CA SER A 179 24.95 17.66 -7.35
C SER A 179 24.25 16.96 -6.18
N ASN A 180 24.99 16.63 -5.11
CA ASN A 180 24.37 16.17 -3.86
C ASN A 180 23.39 17.20 -3.23
N ARG A 181 23.50 18.49 -3.59
CA ARG A 181 22.54 19.55 -3.20
C ARG A 181 21.31 19.64 -4.11
N SER A 182 21.22 18.77 -5.11
CA SER A 182 20.13 18.65 -6.08
C SER A 182 19.35 17.33 -5.92
N THR A 183 19.84 16.37 -5.14
CA THR A 183 19.14 15.11 -4.78
C THR A 183 17.98 15.36 -3.83
N GLY A 184 16.80 14.79 -4.11
CA GLY A 184 15.61 14.89 -3.25
C GLY A 184 14.29 15.05 -4.03
N LEU A 185 13.24 15.44 -3.32
CA LEU A 185 11.86 15.49 -3.82
C LEU A 185 11.52 16.88 -4.39
N TYR A 186 10.95 16.92 -5.60
CA TYR A 186 10.49 18.12 -6.30
C TYR A 186 8.99 18.04 -6.59
N TRP A 187 8.26 19.13 -6.38
CA TRP A 187 6.83 19.29 -6.72
C TRP A 187 6.49 20.77 -6.88
N CYS A 188 5.41 21.11 -7.57
CA CYS A 188 4.95 22.49 -7.75
C CYS A 188 3.68 22.77 -6.94
N VAL A 189 3.50 24.02 -6.52
CA VAL A 189 2.30 24.53 -5.83
C VAL A 189 1.83 25.81 -6.51
N GLY A 190 0.53 25.93 -6.79
CA GLY A 190 -0.08 27.07 -7.47
C GLY A 190 -1.55 27.24 -7.06
N ALA A 191 -2.29 28.12 -7.75
CA ALA A 191 -3.70 28.40 -7.41
C ALA A 191 -4.61 27.18 -7.57
N GLU A 192 -4.30 26.29 -8.51
CA GLU A 192 -5.00 25.03 -8.79
C GLU A 192 -4.55 23.86 -7.87
N GLY A 193 -3.79 24.17 -6.82
CA GLY A 193 -3.34 23.20 -5.81
C GLY A 193 -1.90 22.75 -6.01
N ARG A 194 -1.68 21.43 -6.09
CA ARG A 194 -0.35 20.81 -6.10
C ARG A 194 -0.20 19.92 -7.33
N SER A 195 0.97 19.96 -7.97
CA SER A 195 1.30 18.98 -9.00
C SER A 195 1.53 17.58 -8.42
N ASN A 196 1.80 16.59 -9.26
CA ASN A 196 2.55 15.39 -8.85
C ASN A 196 3.93 15.74 -8.21
N ALA A 197 4.65 14.73 -7.71
CA ALA A 197 5.97 14.88 -7.12
C ALA A 197 6.95 13.81 -7.62
N VAL A 198 8.21 14.21 -7.82
CA VAL A 198 9.30 13.33 -8.31
C VAL A 198 10.51 13.39 -7.39
N ASN A 199 11.05 12.23 -7.01
CA ASN A 199 12.31 12.13 -6.27
C ASN A 199 13.49 11.88 -7.23
N ILE A 200 14.45 12.80 -7.26
CA ILE A 200 15.62 12.78 -8.14
C ILE A 200 16.86 12.36 -7.35
N ILE A 201 17.66 11.44 -7.91
CA ILE A 201 18.87 10.90 -7.30
C ILE A 201 20.08 11.23 -8.17
N VAL A 202 20.97 12.10 -7.67
CA VAL A 202 22.27 12.36 -8.30
C VAL A 202 23.30 11.34 -7.81
N SER A 203 23.77 10.50 -8.73
CA SER A 203 24.80 9.48 -8.47
C SER A 203 26.22 10.07 -8.54
N TYR A 204 27.07 9.54 -7.68
CA TYR A 204 28.52 9.73 -7.66
C TYR A 204 29.27 8.43 -8.02
N GLY A 205 28.54 7.34 -8.32
CA GLY A 205 29.10 6.08 -8.78
C GLY A 205 29.53 6.14 -10.26
N ALA A 206 30.06 5.03 -10.77
CA ALA A 206 30.51 4.92 -12.16
C ALA A 206 29.41 4.44 -13.14
N ILE A 207 28.23 4.09 -12.64
CA ILE A 207 27.12 3.49 -13.40
C ILE A 207 25.78 3.97 -12.80
N ILE A 208 24.75 4.17 -13.64
CA ILE A 208 23.36 4.50 -13.23
C ILE A 208 22.34 3.80 -14.14
N LEU A 209 21.11 3.63 -13.64
CA LEU A 209 19.99 3.15 -14.44
C LEU A 209 19.03 4.31 -14.76
N LYS A 210 18.94 4.68 -16.04
CA LYS A 210 17.92 5.61 -16.53
C LYS A 210 16.61 4.85 -16.77
N THR A 211 15.74 4.91 -15.76
CA THR A 211 14.30 4.61 -15.86
C THR A 211 13.51 5.89 -16.11
N PRO A 212 12.26 5.84 -16.62
CA PRO A 212 11.35 6.98 -16.65
C PRO A 212 11.16 7.64 -15.27
N ALA A 213 10.83 8.93 -15.25
CA ALA A 213 10.52 9.67 -14.03
C ALA A 213 9.07 9.51 -13.56
N PHE A 214 8.15 9.32 -14.52
CA PHE A 214 6.70 9.20 -14.30
C PHE A 214 6.22 7.78 -14.65
N PRO A 215 5.02 7.37 -14.19
CA PRO A 215 4.45 6.08 -14.56
C PRO A 215 4.28 5.90 -16.07
N VAL A 216 4.57 4.69 -16.55
CA VAL A 216 4.33 4.26 -17.94
C VAL A 216 2.89 3.73 -18.04
N PRO A 217 2.09 4.07 -19.06
CA PRO A 217 0.76 3.48 -19.24
C PRO A 217 0.86 1.99 -19.59
N GLU A 218 -0.10 1.19 -19.14
CA GLU A 218 -0.26 -0.20 -19.61
C GLU A 218 -0.41 -0.27 -21.14
N GLY A 219 0.12 -1.33 -21.74
CA GLY A 219 0.25 -1.48 -23.20
C GLY A 219 1.34 -0.60 -23.84
N GLY A 220 1.93 0.34 -23.10
CA GLY A 220 3.05 1.16 -23.56
C GLY A 220 4.38 0.40 -23.63
N ASN A 221 5.41 1.03 -24.19
CA ASN A 221 6.78 0.50 -24.24
C ASN A 221 7.72 1.39 -23.41
N VAL A 222 8.74 0.79 -22.79
CA VAL A 222 9.77 1.51 -22.02
C VAL A 222 11.16 0.96 -22.31
N VAL A 223 12.14 1.86 -22.47
CA VAL A 223 13.56 1.51 -22.55
C VAL A 223 14.24 1.85 -21.22
N LEU A 224 14.91 0.85 -20.63
CA LEU A 224 15.74 1.00 -19.44
C LEU A 224 17.21 1.08 -19.90
N SER A 225 17.84 2.25 -19.73
CA SER A 225 19.20 2.49 -20.23
C SER A 225 20.22 2.55 -19.08
N CYS A 226 21.18 1.64 -19.06
CA CYS A 226 22.27 1.61 -18.10
C CYS A 226 23.47 2.43 -18.59
N GLN A 227 23.65 3.64 -18.03
CA GLN A 227 24.70 4.55 -18.46
C GLN A 227 25.94 4.38 -17.58
N TYR A 228 27.10 4.27 -18.23
CA TYR A 228 28.41 4.31 -17.59
C TYR A 228 28.97 5.74 -17.62
N LEU A 229 29.65 6.17 -16.56
CA LEU A 229 30.26 7.50 -16.42
C LEU A 229 31.48 7.70 -17.35
N LYS A 230 32.05 6.61 -17.86
CA LYS A 230 33.17 6.59 -18.81
C LYS A 230 32.84 5.61 -19.94
N GLU A 231 33.40 5.85 -21.13
CA GLU A 231 33.08 5.11 -22.35
C GLU A 231 33.54 3.64 -22.39
N ASN A 232 34.11 3.11 -21.30
CA ASN A 232 34.46 1.70 -21.17
C ASN A 232 33.20 0.84 -20.93
N LYS A 233 32.35 0.76 -21.96
CA LYS A 233 31.05 0.07 -21.97
C LYS A 233 31.25 -1.43 -21.79
N SER A 234 31.10 -1.91 -20.56
CA SER A 234 30.95 -3.33 -20.29
C SER A 234 29.58 -3.82 -20.72
N ASN A 235 29.48 -5.11 -21.06
CA ASN A 235 28.18 -5.78 -21.08
C ASN A 235 27.52 -5.68 -19.69
N THR A 236 26.20 -5.60 -19.69
CA THR A 236 25.41 -5.27 -18.50
C THR A 236 24.36 -6.35 -18.25
N THR A 237 24.16 -6.69 -16.98
CA THR A 237 23.07 -7.55 -16.50
C THR A 237 21.99 -6.69 -15.87
N PHE A 238 20.72 -6.92 -16.23
CA PHE A 238 19.57 -6.26 -15.60
C PHE A 238 18.94 -7.15 -14.52
N PHE A 239 18.59 -6.52 -13.40
CA PHE A 239 17.91 -7.13 -12.27
C PHE A 239 16.58 -6.44 -11.98
N LYS A 240 15.58 -7.21 -11.55
CA LYS A 240 14.27 -6.75 -11.08
C LYS A 240 13.95 -7.41 -9.74
N ASN A 241 13.64 -6.63 -8.71
CA ASN A 241 13.33 -7.11 -7.36
C ASN A 241 14.38 -8.08 -6.76
N GLY A 242 15.63 -7.99 -7.21
CA GLY A 242 16.76 -8.85 -6.83
C GLY A 242 17.05 -10.03 -7.77
N GLU A 243 16.13 -10.38 -8.68
CA GLU A 243 16.28 -11.48 -9.65
C GLU A 243 16.91 -11.01 -10.97
N GLU A 244 17.73 -11.86 -11.62
CA GLU A 244 18.38 -11.58 -12.90
C GLU A 244 17.38 -11.82 -14.06
N ILE A 245 16.87 -10.74 -14.66
CA ILE A 245 15.81 -10.80 -15.69
C ILE A 245 16.31 -10.75 -17.13
N GLY A 246 17.61 -10.51 -17.35
CA GLY A 246 18.14 -10.46 -18.71
C GLY A 246 19.62 -10.13 -18.82
N THR A 247 20.33 -11.00 -19.54
CA THR A 247 21.60 -10.70 -20.20
C THR A 247 21.41 -10.76 -21.72
N LEU A 248 20.99 -9.64 -22.32
CA LEU A 248 20.88 -9.54 -23.79
C LEU A 248 22.27 -9.73 -24.42
N SER A 249 22.47 -10.90 -25.03
CA SER A 249 23.81 -11.45 -25.31
C SER A 249 24.39 -10.99 -26.65
N SER A 250 24.65 -9.69 -26.78
CA SER A 250 25.56 -9.15 -27.79
C SER A 250 26.54 -8.15 -27.18
N LYS A 251 27.64 -7.83 -27.87
CA LYS A 251 28.67 -6.91 -27.33
C LYS A 251 28.11 -5.50 -27.23
N GLY A 252 28.18 -4.90 -26.03
CA GLY A 252 27.85 -3.50 -25.81
C GLY A 252 26.36 -3.18 -25.61
N VAL A 253 25.49 -4.17 -25.36
CA VAL A 253 24.12 -3.89 -24.94
C VAL A 253 24.13 -3.25 -23.55
N THR A 254 23.71 -1.99 -23.51
CA THR A 254 23.52 -1.19 -22.30
C THR A 254 22.04 -0.88 -22.04
N GLU A 255 21.13 -1.34 -22.89
CA GLU A 255 19.72 -0.98 -22.87
C GLU A 255 18.82 -2.22 -22.93
N MET A 256 17.67 -2.16 -22.27
CA MET A 256 16.65 -3.20 -22.28
C MET A 256 15.28 -2.58 -22.54
N THR A 257 14.59 -3.04 -23.59
CA THR A 257 13.20 -2.65 -23.86
C THR A 257 12.25 -3.62 -23.15
N ILE A 258 11.22 -3.08 -22.51
CA ILE A 258 10.02 -3.81 -22.12
C ILE A 258 8.90 -3.30 -23.02
N GLU A 259 8.29 -4.20 -23.79
CA GLU A 259 7.20 -3.91 -24.72
C GLU A 259 5.88 -4.40 -24.15
N ASN A 260 4.77 -3.72 -24.47
CA ASN A 260 3.43 -4.05 -23.97
C ASN A 260 3.38 -4.16 -22.42
N VAL A 261 3.88 -3.12 -21.76
CA VAL A 261 4.06 -3.03 -20.29
C VAL A 261 2.76 -3.35 -19.55
N THR A 262 2.87 -4.18 -18.51
CA THR A 262 1.76 -4.64 -17.68
C THR A 262 1.96 -4.23 -16.22
N LYS A 263 0.92 -4.33 -15.37
CA LYS A 263 1.11 -4.14 -13.92
C LYS A 263 2.14 -5.09 -13.27
N ALA A 264 2.40 -6.25 -13.89
CA ALA A 264 3.45 -7.17 -13.43
C ALA A 264 4.88 -6.65 -13.67
N ASP A 265 5.05 -5.60 -14.49
CA ASP A 265 6.33 -4.96 -14.78
C ASP A 265 6.76 -3.92 -13.74
N GLU A 266 5.95 -3.66 -12.72
CA GLU A 266 6.41 -2.87 -11.58
C GLU A 266 7.48 -3.59 -10.73
N GLY A 267 8.38 -2.80 -10.17
CA GLY A 267 9.42 -3.30 -9.27
C GLY A 267 10.63 -2.37 -9.19
N PHE A 268 11.59 -2.73 -8.34
CA PHE A 268 12.91 -2.11 -8.32
C PHE A 268 13.79 -2.73 -9.40
N TYR A 269 14.27 -1.91 -10.32
CA TYR A 269 15.25 -2.30 -11.32
C TYR A 269 16.64 -1.75 -10.95
N LYS A 270 17.68 -2.53 -11.20
CA LYS A 270 19.07 -2.05 -11.26
C LYS A 270 19.83 -2.74 -12.39
N CYS A 271 20.94 -2.12 -12.78
CA CYS A 271 21.87 -2.70 -13.73
C CYS A 271 23.26 -2.91 -13.09
N VAL A 272 23.91 -4.01 -13.44
CA VAL A 272 25.20 -4.42 -12.89
C VAL A 272 26.16 -4.72 -14.03
N ALA A 273 27.39 -4.23 -13.94
CA ALA A 273 28.44 -4.53 -14.91
C ALA A 273 28.78 -6.03 -14.90
N LYS A 274 29.12 -6.63 -16.05
CA LYS A 274 29.41 -8.07 -16.16
C LYS A 274 30.55 -8.57 -15.27
N ASP A 275 31.49 -7.71 -14.86
CA ASP A 275 32.54 -8.07 -13.90
C ASP A 275 32.10 -7.99 -12.42
N ARG A 276 30.84 -7.61 -12.17
CA ARG A 276 30.17 -7.43 -10.88
C ARG A 276 30.89 -6.46 -9.91
N LYS A 277 31.76 -5.57 -10.40
CA LYS A 277 32.43 -4.53 -9.58
C LYS A 277 31.67 -3.20 -9.51
N MET A 278 30.65 -3.02 -10.33
CA MET A 278 29.85 -1.80 -10.41
C MET A 278 28.38 -2.15 -10.54
N GLU A 279 27.53 -1.59 -9.67
CA GLU A 279 26.08 -1.67 -9.75
C GLU A 279 25.46 -0.28 -9.68
N SER A 280 24.32 -0.08 -10.35
CA SER A 280 23.54 1.15 -10.24
C SER A 280 22.79 1.20 -8.91
N PRO A 281 22.45 2.40 -8.40
CA PRO A 281 21.37 2.52 -7.44
C PRO A 281 20.08 1.91 -8.02
N GLU A 282 19.20 1.40 -7.18
CA GLU A 282 17.90 0.88 -7.60
C GLU A 282 16.95 2.02 -7.99
N SER A 283 16.09 1.78 -8.98
CA SER A 283 15.02 2.70 -9.38
C SER A 283 13.73 1.92 -9.57
N TRP A 284 12.62 2.41 -9.03
CA TRP A 284 11.33 1.77 -9.22
C TRP A 284 10.75 2.12 -10.60
N LEU A 285 10.31 1.12 -11.37
CA LEU A 285 9.50 1.30 -12.58
C LEU A 285 8.01 1.30 -12.18
N SER A 286 7.31 2.41 -12.46
CA SER A 286 5.90 2.60 -12.10
C SER A 286 5.01 2.37 -13.33
N VAL A 287 3.88 1.70 -13.17
CA VAL A 287 2.91 1.42 -14.24
C VAL A 287 1.54 1.98 -13.86
N ALA A 288 1.04 2.91 -14.68
CA ALA A 288 -0.30 3.48 -14.58
C ALA A 288 -1.29 2.61 -15.36
N PRO A 289 -2.47 2.31 -14.80
CA PRO A 289 -3.50 1.58 -15.54
C PRO A 289 -3.94 2.37 -16.77
N GLU A 290 -4.40 1.66 -17.80
CA GLU A 290 -4.94 2.31 -19.00
C GLU A 290 -6.10 3.25 -18.63
N GLN A 291 -5.94 4.55 -18.91
CA GLN A 291 -7.01 5.53 -18.77
C GLN A 291 -7.98 5.37 -19.95
N GLY A 292 -8.84 4.36 -19.86
CA GLY A 292 -9.96 4.17 -20.78
C GLY A 292 -10.72 5.48 -20.97
N ASN A 293 -10.90 5.87 -22.24
CA ASN A 293 -11.29 7.23 -22.66
C ASN A 293 -12.36 7.85 -21.75
N SER A 294 -11.93 8.77 -20.88
CA SER A 294 -12.82 9.52 -20.00
C SER A 294 -13.54 10.60 -20.81
N THR A 295 -14.52 10.19 -21.61
CA THR A 295 -15.49 11.08 -22.23
C THR A 295 -16.13 11.95 -21.16
N SER A 296 -16.01 13.27 -21.32
CA SER A 296 -16.58 14.27 -20.41
C SER A 296 -18.10 14.31 -20.54
N THR A 297 -18.74 13.25 -20.06
CA THR A 297 -20.16 13.26 -19.72
C THR A 297 -20.26 13.87 -18.33
N TYR A 298 -21.14 14.86 -18.16
CA TYR A 298 -21.56 15.31 -16.82
C TYR A 298 -22.42 14.21 -16.17
N GLY A 299 -21.76 13.14 -15.73
CA GLY A 299 -22.37 11.98 -15.10
C GLY A 299 -22.81 12.32 -13.68
N THR A 300 -24.12 12.46 -13.48
CA THR A 300 -24.75 12.29 -12.17
C THR A 300 -24.28 10.98 -11.53
N ALA A 301 -24.16 10.97 -10.19
CA ALA A 301 -23.67 9.84 -9.40
C ALA A 301 -24.27 8.48 -9.84
N PRO A 302 -23.49 7.38 -9.83
CA PRO A 302 -23.89 6.10 -10.40
C PRO A 302 -25.16 5.56 -9.73
N SER A 303 -26.29 5.63 -10.44
CA SER A 303 -27.56 5.08 -10.00
C SER A 303 -27.52 3.56 -9.98
N ILE A 304 -28.17 2.95 -8.99
CA ILE A 304 -28.17 1.49 -8.76
C ILE A 304 -29.16 0.81 -9.74
N GLN A 305 -28.94 0.99 -11.03
CA GLN A 305 -29.93 0.69 -12.08
C GLN A 305 -29.97 -0.79 -12.50
N GLY A 306 -29.05 -1.63 -11.99
CA GLY A 306 -29.08 -3.09 -12.14
C GLY A 306 -29.79 -3.86 -11.01
N SER A 307 -29.46 -3.55 -9.76
CA SER A 307 -29.77 -4.44 -8.61
C SER A 307 -31.19 -4.31 -8.05
N TRP A 308 -31.85 -3.16 -8.21
CA TRP A 308 -33.20 -2.92 -7.70
C TRP A 308 -34.26 -3.95 -8.13
N LYS A 309 -34.19 -4.46 -9.37
CA LYS A 309 -35.08 -5.55 -9.83
C LYS A 309 -34.90 -6.84 -9.03
N TRP A 310 -33.65 -7.22 -8.74
CA TRP A 310 -33.33 -8.42 -7.96
C TRP A 310 -33.73 -8.26 -6.49
N ILE A 311 -33.59 -7.06 -5.92
CA ILE A 311 -34.07 -6.75 -4.56
C ILE A 311 -35.60 -6.89 -4.49
N ILE A 312 -36.35 -6.31 -5.44
CA ILE A 312 -37.81 -6.42 -5.48
C ILE A 312 -38.24 -7.89 -5.61
N VAL A 313 -37.63 -8.67 -6.52
CA VAL A 313 -37.92 -10.10 -6.68
C VAL A 313 -37.61 -10.88 -5.39
N SER A 314 -36.48 -10.61 -4.73
CA SER A 314 -36.12 -11.23 -3.45
C SER A 314 -37.13 -10.90 -2.35
N CYS A 315 -37.53 -9.63 -2.19
CA CYS A 315 -38.54 -9.21 -1.23
C CYS A 315 -39.91 -9.87 -1.49
N VAL A 316 -40.34 -9.98 -2.76
CA VAL A 316 -41.60 -10.67 -3.12
C VAL A 316 -41.54 -12.15 -2.77
N ILE A 317 -40.42 -12.83 -3.04
CA ILE A 317 -40.22 -14.24 -2.67
C ILE A 317 -40.28 -14.43 -1.15
N VAL A 318 -39.60 -13.57 -0.37
CA VAL A 318 -39.63 -13.61 1.10
C VAL A 318 -41.05 -13.37 1.64
N LEU A 319 -41.79 -12.40 1.09
CA LEU A 319 -43.18 -12.15 1.48
C LEU A 319 -44.10 -13.33 1.16
N LEU A 320 -43.91 -14.02 0.02
CA LEU A 320 -44.65 -15.23 -0.31
C LEU A 320 -44.38 -16.36 0.71
N PHE A 321 -43.12 -16.61 1.08
CA PHE A 321 -42.81 -17.59 2.12
C PHE A 321 -43.38 -17.21 3.50
N LEU A 322 -43.35 -15.92 3.87
CA LEU A 322 -43.93 -15.45 5.13
C LEU A 322 -45.46 -15.58 5.16
N THR A 323 -46.16 -15.30 4.05
CA THR A 323 -47.62 -15.52 3.98
C THR A 323 -47.99 -17.01 4.03
N LEU A 324 -47.22 -17.88 3.37
CA LEU A 324 -47.41 -19.33 3.46
C LEU A 324 -47.19 -19.86 4.89
N LEU A 325 -46.15 -19.39 5.58
CA LEU A 325 -45.91 -19.72 6.99
C LEU A 325 -47.03 -19.19 7.91
N ALA A 326 -47.50 -17.95 7.69
CA ALA A 326 -48.60 -17.39 8.46
C ALA A 326 -49.91 -18.16 8.24
N VAL A 327 -50.24 -18.55 7.00
CA VAL A 327 -51.40 -19.40 6.69
C VAL A 327 -51.25 -20.78 7.32
N TRP A 328 -50.07 -21.41 7.25
CA TRP A 328 -49.81 -22.70 7.89
C TRP A 328 -49.98 -22.63 9.41
N LEU A 329 -49.42 -21.60 10.07
CA LEU A 329 -49.60 -21.36 11.50
C LEU A 329 -51.08 -21.11 11.86
N VAL A 330 -51.81 -20.32 11.09
CA VAL A 330 -53.26 -20.10 11.32
C VAL A 330 -54.06 -21.38 11.11
N CYS A 331 -53.75 -22.19 10.10
CA CYS A 331 -54.38 -23.50 9.90
C CYS A 331 -54.06 -24.47 11.05
N HIS A 332 -52.81 -24.50 11.54
CA HIS A 332 -52.40 -25.30 12.69
C HIS A 332 -53.11 -24.86 13.97
N TYR A 333 -53.16 -23.55 14.26
CA TYR A 333 -53.91 -23.02 15.39
C TYR A 333 -55.41 -23.27 15.28
N ARG A 334 -56.01 -23.19 14.08
CA ARG A 334 -57.42 -23.51 13.88
C ARG A 334 -57.71 -25.01 14.01
N TYR A 335 -56.77 -25.88 13.62
CA TYR A 335 -56.85 -27.33 13.87
C TYR A 335 -56.79 -27.63 15.36
N GLN A 336 -55.83 -27.06 16.09
CA GLN A 336 -55.74 -27.17 17.56
C GLN A 336 -57.00 -26.59 18.27
N MET A 337 -57.55 -25.47 17.81
CA MET A 337 -58.81 -24.93 18.32
C MET A 337 -60.02 -25.83 18.04
N PHE A 338 -60.08 -26.48 16.88
CA PHE A 338 -61.18 -27.41 16.57
C PHE A 338 -61.14 -28.65 17.48
N CYS A 339 -59.96 -29.20 17.74
CA CYS A 339 -59.79 -30.33 18.67
C CYS A 339 -60.03 -29.99 20.15
N THR A 340 -60.18 -28.71 20.52
CA THR A 340 -60.35 -28.27 21.92
C THR A 340 -61.71 -27.66 22.24
N ARG A 341 -62.68 -27.66 21.30
CA ARG A 341 -63.96 -26.95 21.48
C ARG A 341 -65.25 -27.78 21.37
N SER A 342 -65.17 -29.10 21.50
CA SER A 342 -66.32 -29.99 21.62
C SER A 342 -66.23 -30.94 22.83
N CYS A 343 -66.90 -30.54 23.91
CA CYS A 343 -67.36 -31.36 25.05
C CYS A 343 -66.33 -31.97 26.03
N TRP A 344 -66.34 -31.42 27.25
CA TRP A 344 -66.17 -32.08 28.55
C TRP A 344 -67.48 -31.84 29.35
N PRO A 345 -67.81 -32.58 30.45
CA PRO A 345 -67.56 -33.99 30.77
C PRO A 345 -68.82 -34.67 31.41
N LEU A 346 -68.63 -35.59 32.38
CA LEU A 346 -69.61 -36.37 33.19
C LEU A 346 -70.25 -37.59 32.48
N SER A 347 -70.45 -38.76 33.13
CA SER A 347 -70.19 -39.18 34.53
C SER A 347 -70.08 -40.72 34.69
N LYS A 348 -69.45 -41.19 35.79
CA LYS A 348 -69.45 -42.57 36.38
C LYS A 348 -68.78 -43.71 35.56
N GLU A 349 -68.32 -44.81 36.16
CA GLU A 349 -68.42 -45.34 37.55
C GLU A 349 -67.06 -45.98 38.01
N ASP A 350 -67.00 -46.67 39.17
CA ASP A 350 -65.79 -46.88 39.99
C ASP A 350 -65.12 -48.30 40.01
N ILE A 351 -63.77 -48.33 40.15
CA ILE A 351 -62.92 -49.27 40.97
C ILE A 351 -62.87 -50.79 40.58
N PRO A 352 -61.82 -51.62 40.89
CA PRO A 352 -60.44 -51.37 41.38
C PRO A 352 -59.32 -51.85 40.41
N ALA A 353 -58.05 -51.67 40.80
CA ALA A 353 -56.87 -52.28 40.14
C ALA A 353 -56.43 -53.61 40.81
N VAL A 354 -55.70 -54.45 40.06
CA VAL A 354 -55.01 -55.67 40.53
C VAL A 354 -53.51 -55.57 40.19
N ALA A 355 -52.63 -56.22 40.98
CA ALA A 355 -51.23 -55.82 41.15
C ALA A 355 -50.17 -56.55 40.27
N LEU A 356 -48.97 -55.96 40.27
CA LEU A 356 -47.69 -56.38 39.66
C LEU A 356 -47.19 -57.78 40.13
N PRO A 357 -46.33 -58.46 39.35
CA PRO A 357 -44.86 -58.30 39.45
C PRO A 357 -44.13 -58.18 38.08
N ALA A 358 -43.15 -57.27 37.91
CA ALA A 358 -41.69 -57.46 38.03
C ALA A 358 -41.02 -58.24 36.85
N ILE A 359 -39.84 -57.81 36.35
CA ILE A 359 -38.52 -58.28 36.86
C ILE A 359 -37.35 -57.32 36.50
N LYS A 360 -36.23 -57.44 37.25
CA LYS A 360 -34.92 -56.74 37.14
C LYS A 360 -33.95 -57.48 36.16
N GLN A 361 -32.75 -57.04 35.75
CA GLN A 361 -31.74 -55.99 36.08
C GLN A 361 -30.93 -55.71 34.77
N ASP A 362 -29.78 -55.02 34.61
CA ASP A 362 -28.74 -54.27 35.36
C ASP A 362 -28.23 -53.14 34.37
N VAL A 363 -27.26 -52.22 34.54
CA VAL A 363 -25.90 -52.07 35.16
C VAL A 363 -24.79 -52.86 34.40
N THR A 364 -23.89 -52.22 33.64
CA THR A 364 -22.69 -51.52 34.15
C THR A 364 -22.10 -50.46 33.19
N GLU A 365 -21.28 -49.59 33.76
CA GLU A 365 -20.40 -48.59 33.13
C GLU A 365 -18.96 -49.13 33.00
N VAL A 366 -18.26 -48.84 31.88
CA VAL A 366 -16.77 -48.82 31.82
C VAL A 366 -16.31 -47.74 30.83
N GLN A 367 -15.41 -46.87 31.29
CA GLN A 367 -14.65 -45.90 30.50
C GLN A 367 -13.22 -46.41 30.27
N TRP A 368 -12.63 -46.18 29.09
CA TRP A 368 -11.18 -45.93 28.96
C TRP A 368 -10.88 -44.93 27.82
N ASP A 369 -9.75 -44.24 27.98
CA ASP A 369 -9.16 -43.25 27.07
C ASP A 369 -7.92 -43.90 26.37
N VAL A 370 -6.96 -43.09 25.92
CA VAL A 370 -5.66 -43.43 25.32
C VAL A 370 -5.70 -43.65 23.80
N SER A 371 -4.64 -43.20 23.13
CA SER A 371 -4.52 -43.10 21.66
C SER A 371 -3.22 -43.77 21.18
N TRP A 372 -2.68 -43.36 20.02
CA TRP A 372 -1.27 -43.37 19.55
C TRP A 372 -1.13 -43.91 18.11
N MET A 373 -0.29 -43.20 17.33
CA MET A 373 0.63 -43.64 16.26
C MET A 373 0.23 -44.60 15.12
N GLU A 374 0.59 -44.12 13.92
CA GLU A 374 1.26 -44.82 12.80
C GLU A 374 0.61 -46.02 12.06
N MET A 375 0.62 -45.89 10.73
CA MET A 375 0.83 -47.01 9.80
C MET A 375 1.62 -46.49 8.60
N SER A 376 2.70 -47.17 8.20
CA SER A 376 3.55 -46.78 7.07
C SER A 376 3.70 -47.90 6.04
N ASN A 377 3.61 -47.55 4.75
CA ASN A 377 3.96 -48.37 3.57
C ASN A 377 3.13 -49.65 3.31
N LEU A 378 2.77 -49.88 2.04
CA LEU A 378 3.43 -50.91 1.22
C LEU A 378 2.94 -50.92 -0.25
N LEU A 379 3.83 -51.40 -1.13
CA LEU A 379 3.60 -52.01 -2.45
C LEU A 379 3.04 -51.13 -3.59
N ASP A 380 3.99 -50.45 -4.23
CA ASP A 380 4.13 -50.37 -5.69
C ASP A 380 3.62 -51.61 -6.45
N LYS A 381 2.84 -51.37 -7.52
CA LYS A 381 2.79 -52.23 -8.72
C LYS A 381 2.10 -51.51 -9.88
N HIS A 382 2.80 -51.30 -11.00
CA HIS A 382 2.43 -51.88 -12.31
C HIS A 382 3.44 -51.53 -13.42
N LEU A 383 3.97 -52.58 -14.06
CA LEU A 383 4.97 -52.51 -15.13
C LEU A 383 4.48 -53.41 -16.28
N TYR A 384 4.46 -52.91 -17.52
CA TYR A 384 4.20 -53.68 -18.75
C TYR A 384 4.77 -52.95 -20.01
N PRO A 385 4.96 -53.62 -21.17
CA PRO A 385 6.20 -53.48 -21.94
C PRO A 385 6.04 -53.33 -23.47
N GLY A 386 7.15 -53.44 -24.23
CA GLY A 386 7.21 -53.42 -25.71
C GLY A 386 7.80 -52.11 -26.25
N LEU A 387 8.98 -52.03 -26.89
CA LEU A 387 9.93 -53.01 -27.47
C LEU A 387 9.62 -53.52 -28.90
N THR A 388 9.87 -52.63 -29.87
CA THR A 388 10.27 -52.86 -31.28
C THR A 388 10.95 -51.57 -31.77
N GLU A 389 11.95 -51.58 -32.66
CA GLU A 389 12.83 -52.64 -33.17
C GLU A 389 14.21 -52.03 -33.47
#